data_AF-A0AAD9XNW8-F1
#
_entry.id   AF-A0AAD9XNW8-F1
#
_cell.length_a   1.000
_cell.length_b   1.000
_cell.length_c   1.000
_cell.angle_alpha   90.00
_cell.angle_beta   90.00
_cell.angle_gamma   90.00
#
_symmetry.space_group_name_H-M   'P 1'
#
loop_
_entity.id
_entity.type
_entity.pdbx_description
1 polymer ?
#
loop_
_entity_poly.entity_id
_entity_poly.type
_entity_poly.pdbx_seq_one_letter_code
_entity_poly.pdbx_strand_id
1 'polypeptide(L)'
;MDSVISPTQMAFLKDRHIIDSFVIAEEVIHSWKKKGNGGLLVKLDFQKAYDTVDHDFCLSFGKEGLGSKWCSWIKWCISSSSLSV
;
A
#
# COMPACT_ATOMS: atom_id res chain seq x y z
N MET A 1 5.07 8.09 -13.28
CA MET A 1 4.71 7.48 -11.98
C MET A 1 3.22 7.61 -11.68
N ASP A 2 2.54 8.65 -12.18
CA ASP A 2 1.11 8.87 -11.93
C ASP A 2 0.17 7.74 -12.41
N SER A 3 0.65 6.82 -13.25
CA SER A 3 -0.10 5.65 -13.70
C SER A 3 -0.10 4.46 -12.72
N VAL A 4 0.78 4.45 -11.71
CA VAL A 4 0.91 3.32 -10.76
C VAL A 4 0.06 3.53 -9.51
N ILE A 5 -0.18 4.78 -9.14
CA ILE A 5 -0.91 5.12 -7.92
C ILE A 5 -2.41 5.23 -8.24
N SER A 6 -3.21 4.32 -7.68
CA SER A 6 -4.67 4.40 -7.79
C SER A 6 -5.21 5.69 -7.13
N PRO A 7 -6.25 6.34 -7.68
CA PRO A 7 -6.97 7.41 -7.00
C PRO A 7 -7.53 7.00 -5.63
N THR A 8 -7.77 5.70 -5.41
CA THR A 8 -8.32 5.16 -4.15
C THR A 8 -7.26 4.74 -3.13
N GLN A 9 -5.97 4.82 -3.46
CA GLN A 9 -4.89 4.53 -2.52
C GLN A 9 -4.69 5.73 -1.58
N MET A 10 -4.97 5.58 -0.28
CA MET A 10 -4.88 6.70 0.67
C MET A 10 -3.64 6.62 1.58
N ALA A 11 -3.11 5.42 1.82
CA ALA A 11 -1.97 5.25 2.72
C ALA A 11 -0.63 5.59 2.03
N PHE A 12 0.32 6.10 2.83
CA PHE A 12 1.71 6.37 2.45
C PHE A 12 1.91 7.34 1.29
N LEU A 13 0.92 8.18 1.00
CA LEU A 13 0.99 9.21 -0.04
C LEU A 13 0.92 10.59 0.58
N LYS A 14 1.77 11.48 0.10
CA LYS A 14 1.71 12.89 0.48
C LYS A 14 0.35 13.45 0.06
N ASP A 15 -0.23 14.29 0.91
CA ASP A 15 -1.50 14.97 0.67
C ASP A 15 -2.74 14.04 0.56
N ARG A 16 -2.63 12.79 1.04
CA ARG A 16 -3.78 11.88 1.25
C ARG A 16 -3.84 11.41 2.69
N HIS A 17 -5.00 11.48 3.33
CA HIS A 17 -5.16 11.10 4.72
C HIS A 17 -5.77 9.70 4.84
N ILE A 18 -5.25 8.91 5.79
CA ILE A 18 -5.80 7.57 6.06
C ILE A 18 -7.30 7.61 6.44
N ILE A 19 -7.73 8.71 7.06
CA ILE A 19 -9.13 8.94 7.45
C ILE A 19 -10.04 9.00 6.22
N ASP A 20 -9.57 9.51 5.08
CA ASP A 20 -10.37 9.62 3.86
C ASP A 20 -10.82 8.23 3.38
N SER A 21 -9.96 7.21 3.53
CA SER A 21 -10.32 5.83 3.16
C SER A 21 -11.47 5.27 4.00
N PHE A 22 -11.55 5.66 5.27
CA PHE A 22 -12.64 5.26 6.17
C PHE A 22 -13.94 5.99 5.82
N VAL A 23 -13.87 7.29 5.56
CA VAL A 23 -15.04 8.10 5.15
C VAL A 23 -15.65 7.55 3.86
N ILE A 24 -14.83 7.25 2.86
CA ILE A 24 -15.30 6.66 1.59
C ILE A 24 -16.00 5.31 1.84
N ALA A 25 -15.44 4.45 2.69
CA ALA A 25 -16.05 3.16 3.01
C ALA A 25 -17.41 3.33 3.70
N GLU A 26 -17.52 4.24 4.67
CA GLU A 26 -18.78 4.56 5.35
C GLU A 26 -19.83 5.13 4.38
N GLU A 27 -19.45 6.01 3.45
CA GLU A 27 -20.37 6.54 2.42
C GLU A 27 -20.89 5.44 1.49
N VAL A 28 -20.05 4.49 1.09
CA VAL A 28 -20.46 3.34 0.26
C VAL A 28 -21.48 2.49 1.02
N ILE A 29 -21.21 2.16 2.28
CA ILE A 29 -22.12 1.38 3.14
C ILE A 29 -23.44 2.13 3.35
N HIS A 30 -23.37 3.44 3.63
CA HIS A 30 -24.55 4.27 3.81
C HIS A 30 -25.41 4.33 2.53
N SER A 31 -24.77 4.46 1.37
CA SER A 31 -25.42 4.46 0.05
C SER A 31 -26.14 3.13 -0.24
N TRP A 32 -25.53 1.99 0.09
CA TRP A 32 -26.17 0.68 -0.01
C TRP A 32 -27.42 0.58 0.87
N LYS A 33 -27.30 0.96 2.15
CA LYS A 33 -28.43 0.99 3.09
C LYS A 33 -29.58 1.86 2.59
N LYS A 34 -29.27 3.07 2.10
CA LYS A 34 -30.28 4.01 1.57
C LYS A 34 -31.01 3.48 0.35
N LYS A 35 -30.33 2.71 -0.51
CA LYS A 35 -30.92 2.14 -1.73
C LYS A 35 -31.64 0.80 -1.50
N GLY A 36 -31.57 0.25 -0.29
CA GLY A 36 -32.08 -1.10 0.00
C GLY A 36 -31.28 -2.20 -0.70
N ASN A 37 -30.06 -1.90 -1.16
CA ASN A 37 -29.18 -2.85 -1.82
C ASN A 37 -28.34 -3.58 -0.77
N GLY A 38 -28.27 -4.91 -0.86
CA GLY A 38 -27.22 -5.67 -0.18
C GLY A 38 -25.85 -5.42 -0.79
N GLY A 39 -24.79 -5.68 -0.02
CA GLY A 39 -23.42 -5.58 -0.50
C GLY A 39 -22.47 -6.41 0.34
N LEU A 40 -21.29 -6.70 -0.21
CA LEU A 40 -20.22 -7.42 0.46
C LEU A 40 -19.04 -6.48 0.68
N LEU A 41 -18.59 -6.38 1.93
CA LEU A 41 -17.33 -5.70 2.26
C LEU A 41 -16.25 -6.76 2.51
N VAL A 42 -15.15 -6.67 1.78
CA VAL A 42 -14.00 -7.55 1.96
C VAL A 42 -12.86 -6.74 2.57
N LYS A 43 -12.44 -7.13 3.77
CA LYS A 43 -11.24 -6.60 4.41
C LYS A 43 -10.10 -7.59 4.18
N LEU A 44 -9.09 -7.17 3.42
CA LEU A 44 -7.87 -7.92 3.19
C LEU A 44 -6.74 -7.29 4.01
N ASP A 45 -5.94 -8.13 4.65
CA ASP A 45 -4.76 -7.72 5.41
C ASP A 45 -3.63 -8.73 5.16
N PHE A 46 -2.39 -8.25 5.10
CA PHE A 46 -1.22 -9.09 4.89
C PHE A 46 -0.53 -9.37 6.22
N GLN A 47 -0.40 -10.64 6.57
CA GLN A 47 0.35 -11.03 7.76
C GLN A 47 1.82 -10.65 7.57
N LYS A 48 2.33 -9.74 8.44
CA LYS A 48 3.73 -9.31 8.44
C LYS A 48 4.20 -8.92 7.02
N ALA A 49 3.49 -7.97 6.40
CA ALA A 49 3.72 -7.58 5.00
C ALA A 49 5.20 -7.29 4.67
N TYR A 50 5.94 -6.66 5.58
CA TYR A 50 7.36 -6.35 5.37
C TYR A 50 8.31 -7.53 5.53
N ASP A 51 7.91 -8.57 6.29
CA ASP A 51 8.69 -9.80 6.47
C ASP A 51 8.43 -10.81 5.34
N THR A 52 7.28 -10.70 4.68
CA THR A 52 6.79 -11.68 3.69
C THR A 52 6.87 -11.20 2.25
N VAL A 53 7.11 -9.91 2.02
CA VAL A 53 7.26 -9.34 0.68
C VAL A 53 8.53 -9.87 0.00
N ASP A 54 8.42 -10.19 -1.29
CA ASP A 54 9.58 -10.53 -2.10
C ASP A 54 10.44 -9.28 -2.36
N HIS A 55 11.59 -9.21 -1.71
CA HIS A 55 12.52 -8.09 -1.83
C HIS A 55 13.14 -7.98 -3.23
N ASP A 56 13.36 -9.08 -3.94
CA ASP A 56 13.92 -9.05 -5.29
C ASP A 56 12.90 -8.48 -6.27
N PHE A 57 11.61 -8.82 -6.10
CA PHE A 57 10.52 -8.16 -6.82
C PHE A 57 10.52 -6.65 -6.57
N CYS A 58 10.56 -6.19 -5.30
CA CYS A 58 10.61 -4.76 -4.98
C CYS A 58 11.80 -4.04 -5.61
N LEU A 59 12.99 -4.67 -5.60
CA LEU A 59 14.19 -4.10 -6.20
C LEU A 59 14.12 -4.05 -7.73
N SER A 60 13.52 -5.05 -8.38
CA SER A 60 13.29 -5.03 -9.83
C SER A 60 12.35 -3.91 -10.23
N PHE A 61 11.25 -3.73 -9.49
CA PHE A 61 10.28 -2.66 -9.75
C PHE A 61 10.90 -1.27 -9.50
N GLY A 62 11.68 -1.14 -8.43
CA GLY A 62 12.36 0.11 -8.09
C GLY A 62 13.36 0.57 -9.15
N LYS A 63 13.97 -0.34 -9.93
CA LYS A 63 14.94 0.03 -10.98
C LYS A 63 14.31 0.88 -12.08
N GLU A 64 13.04 0.65 -12.39
CA GLU A 64 12.28 1.40 -13.41
C GLU A 64 11.97 2.85 -12.99
N GLY A 65 12.00 3.15 -11.69
CA GLY A 65 11.56 4.46 -11.17
C GLY A 65 12.55 5.22 -10.30
N LEU A 66 13.51 4.54 -9.67
CA LEU A 66 14.43 5.09 -8.65
C LEU A 66 15.89 5.07 -9.11
N GLY A 67 16.21 4.22 -10.09
CA GLY A 67 17.57 4.03 -10.60
C GLY A 67 18.43 3.09 -9.76
N SER A 68 19.51 2.58 -10.37
CA SER A 68 20.35 1.51 -9.81
C SER A 68 21.00 1.87 -8.48
N LYS A 69 21.46 3.11 -8.31
CA LYS A 69 22.11 3.59 -7.07
C LYS A 69 21.17 3.53 -5.87
N TRP A 70 19.93 3.99 -6.03
CA TRP A 70 18.91 3.94 -4.98
C TRP A 70 18.55 2.49 -4.62
N CYS A 71 18.36 1.63 -5.61
CA CYS A 71 18.11 0.21 -5.37
C CYS A 71 19.26 -0.47 -4.61
N SER A 72 20.53 -0.11 -4.90
CA SER A 72 21.68 -0.64 -4.16
C SER A 72 21.65 -0.25 -2.68
N TRP A 73 21.26 0.99 -2.35
CA TRP A 73 21.10 1.42 -0.96
C TRP A 73 19.96 0.69 -0.25
N ILE A 74 18.81 0.55 -0.91
CA ILE A 74 17.67 -0.20 -0.37
C ILE A 74 18.07 -1.66 -0.10
N LYS A 75 18.76 -2.30 -1.06
CA LYS A 75 19.26 -3.67 -0.90
C LYS A 75 20.21 -3.80 0.29
N TRP A 76 21.12 -2.85 0.45
CA TRP A 76 22.03 -2.82 1.59
C TRP A 76 21.26 -2.74 2.92
N CYS A 77 20.32 -1.80 3.05
CA CYS A 77 19.50 -1.63 4.27
C CYS A 77 18.71 -2.89 4.62
N ILE A 78 18.12 -3.58 3.64
CA ILE A 78 17.38 -4.83 3.85
C ILE A 78 18.33 -5.95 4.30
N SER A 79 19.55 -6.01 3.77
CA SER A 79 20.53 -7.06 4.11
C SER A 79 21.25 -6.84 5.45
N SER A 80 21.35 -5.60 5.91
CA SER A 80 22.07 -5.22 7.13
C SER A 80 21.18 -5.04 8.35
N SER A 81 19.85 -5.19 8.20
CA SER A 81 18.92 -4.98 9.30
C SER A 81 18.98 -6.15 10.28
N SER A 82 19.56 -5.92 11.46
CA SER A 82 19.39 -6.78 12.62
C SER A 82 18.39 -6.12 13.59
N LEU A 83 17.20 -6.70 13.71
CA LEU A 83 16.27 -6.35 14.79
C LEU A 83 16.63 -7.18 16.02
N SER A 84 17.31 -6.57 16.98
CA SER A 84 17.39 -7.12 18.34
C SER A 84 16.09 -6.76 19.05
N VAL A 85 15.30 -7.77 19.41
CA VAL A 85 14.11 -7.62 20.27
C VAL A 85 14.52 -7.86 21.71
#